data_AF-A0A380TI40-F1
#
_entry.id   AF-A0A380TI40-F1
#
_cell.length_a   1.000
_cell.length_b   1.000
_cell.length_c   1.000
_cell.angle_alpha   90.00
_cell.angle_beta   90.00
_cell.angle_gamma   90.00
#
_symmetry.space_group_name_H-M   'P 1'
#
loop_
_entity.id
_entity.type
_entity.pdbx_description
1 polymer ?
#
loop_
_entity_poly.entity_id
_entity_poly.type
_entity_poly.pdbx_seq_one_letter_code
_entity_poly.pdbx_strand_id
1 'polypeptide(L)'
;MQFSQPLLRGTLVKRYKRFFAEVALADGSVVTAHCPNPGSMLSVNTPGSVVWLSEATNPARTLKYTWELIEVGDTLVGVNTNLPNRLAVEAVQDGAIPALAGYERLRREVRYGTGSRIDLLLEDGQRPTCFVEIKNVTLRRGAGATQPVEFPDSVTERGLKHLHELMAVAQAGQRSVMLFIAQRSDAPSFRVAADIDPRYAQALQQAVVAGVEVLCYSCDVSPAGVRVTAPVTIELPA
;
A
#
# COMPACT_ATOMS: atom_id res chain seq x y z
N MET A 1 10.82 5.14 -5.88
CA MET A 1 11.13 4.33 -7.07
C MET A 1 10.80 5.13 -8.33
N GLN A 2 11.57 4.95 -9.40
CA GLN A 2 11.27 5.52 -10.73
C GLN A 2 10.71 4.44 -11.65
N PHE A 3 9.69 4.76 -12.43
CA PHE A 3 9.21 3.85 -13.47
C PHE A 3 10.31 3.69 -14.53
N SER A 4 10.62 2.45 -14.90
CA SER A 4 11.70 2.15 -15.85
C SER A 4 11.39 2.58 -17.27
N GLN A 5 10.12 2.86 -17.57
CA GLN A 5 9.64 3.32 -18.86
C GLN A 5 8.57 4.39 -18.65
N PRO A 6 8.41 5.34 -19.59
CA PRO A 6 7.31 6.28 -19.56
C PRO A 6 5.97 5.56 -19.51
N LEU A 7 5.07 6.02 -18.64
CA LEU A 7 3.73 5.44 -18.55
C LEU A 7 2.83 5.97 -19.66
N LEU A 8 1.99 5.10 -20.19
CA LEU A 8 0.97 5.43 -21.18
C LEU A 8 -0.28 5.96 -20.48
N ARG A 9 -0.65 7.21 -20.77
CA ARG A 9 -1.88 7.82 -20.26
C ARG A 9 -3.09 7.33 -21.06
N GLY A 10 -4.19 7.03 -20.38
CA GLY A 10 -5.45 6.63 -21.00
C GLY A 10 -6.65 6.95 -20.13
N THR A 11 -7.84 6.53 -20.57
CA THR A 11 -9.10 6.69 -19.85
C THR A 11 -9.64 5.32 -19.49
N LEU A 12 -9.93 5.09 -18.20
CA LEU A 12 -10.50 3.84 -17.72
C LEU A 12 -11.89 3.65 -18.31
N VAL A 13 -12.11 2.58 -19.08
CA VAL A 13 -13.44 2.20 -19.56
C VAL A 13 -14.15 1.41 -18.46
N LYS A 14 -13.51 0.34 -17.97
CA LYS A 14 -14.03 -0.47 -16.87
C LYS A 14 -12.96 -1.36 -16.27
N ARG A 15 -13.07 -1.66 -14.97
CA ARG A 15 -12.39 -2.77 -14.32
C ARG A 15 -13.34 -3.96 -14.21
N TYR A 16 -12.86 -5.17 -14.50
CA TYR A 16 -13.68 -6.37 -14.44
C TYR A 16 -12.86 -7.60 -14.03
N LYS A 17 -13.55 -8.64 -13.53
CA LYS A 17 -12.94 -9.91 -13.07
C LYS A 17 -11.71 -9.71 -12.15
N ARG A 18 -11.72 -8.62 -11.37
CA ARG A 18 -10.67 -8.12 -10.44
C ARG A 18 -9.33 -7.73 -11.08
N PHE A 19 -8.85 -8.50 -12.05
CA PHE A 19 -7.48 -8.40 -12.58
C PHE A 19 -7.38 -7.81 -13.99
N PHE A 20 -8.48 -7.32 -14.55
CA PHE A 20 -8.51 -6.75 -15.89
C PHE A 20 -9.10 -5.35 -15.87
N ALA A 21 -8.50 -4.46 -16.66
CA ALA A 21 -9.03 -3.12 -16.93
C ALA A 21 -8.98 -2.86 -18.43
N GLU A 22 -10.09 -2.40 -19.00
CA GLU A 22 -10.12 -1.83 -20.35
C GLU A 22 -9.79 -0.35 -20.26
N VAL A 23 -8.87 0.12 -21.09
CA VAL A 23 -8.40 1.51 -21.11
C VAL A 23 -8.37 2.02 -22.54
N ALA A 24 -9.02 3.14 -22.78
CA ALA A 24 -8.94 3.86 -24.06
C ALA A 24 -7.68 4.73 -24.09
N LEU A 25 -6.82 4.53 -25.09
CA LEU A 25 -5.60 5.29 -25.30
C LEU A 25 -5.86 6.52 -26.20
N ALA A 26 -4.87 7.41 -26.28
CA ALA A 26 -4.98 8.65 -27.05
C ALA A 26 -5.15 8.43 -28.57
N ASP A 27 -4.72 7.29 -29.10
CA ASP A 27 -4.89 6.90 -30.50
C ASP A 27 -6.29 6.33 -30.82
N GLY A 28 -7.17 6.28 -29.81
CA GLY A 28 -8.54 5.74 -29.93
C GLY A 28 -8.63 4.21 -29.76
N SER A 29 -7.50 3.51 -29.59
CA SER A 29 -7.51 2.08 -29.32
C SER A 29 -7.96 1.80 -27.88
N VAL A 30 -8.62 0.65 -27.67
CA VAL A 30 -8.93 0.13 -26.34
C VAL A 30 -8.05 -1.07 -26.06
N VAL A 31 -7.25 -0.99 -25.00
CA VAL A 31 -6.33 -2.06 -24.58
C VAL A 31 -6.82 -2.71 -23.28
N THR A 32 -6.49 -3.98 -23.10
CA THR A 32 -6.70 -4.69 -21.84
C THR A 32 -5.42 -4.68 -21.03
N ALA A 33 -5.45 -4.04 -19.86
CA ALA A 33 -4.37 -4.01 -18.89
C ALA A 33 -4.63 -4.97 -17.73
N HIS A 34 -3.54 -5.49 -17.16
CA HIS A 34 -3.57 -6.17 -15.88
C HIS A 34 -3.86 -5.15 -14.77
N CYS A 35 -4.85 -5.44 -13.92
CA CYS A 35 -5.08 -4.74 -12.66
C CYS A 35 -4.35 -5.50 -11.54
N PRO A 36 -3.19 -5.03 -11.06
CA PRO A 36 -2.38 -5.72 -10.05
C PRO A 36 -2.94 -5.60 -8.63
N ASN A 37 -4.10 -4.99 -8.44
CA ASN A 37 -4.77 -4.85 -7.15
C ASN A 37 -5.95 -5.83 -7.03
N PRO A 38 -5.90 -6.81 -6.11
CA PRO A 38 -6.99 -7.76 -5.90
C PRO A 38 -8.16 -7.21 -5.07
N GLY A 39 -7.98 -6.08 -4.39
CA GLY A 39 -8.96 -5.45 -3.50
C GLY A 39 -10.17 -4.90 -4.24
N SER A 40 -11.11 -4.31 -3.49
CA SER A 40 -12.32 -3.73 -4.08
C SER A 40 -11.99 -2.52 -4.96
N MET A 41 -10.90 -1.80 -4.65
CA MET A 41 -10.55 -0.52 -5.27
C MET A 41 -11.70 0.48 -5.17
N LEU A 42 -12.47 0.42 -4.07
CA LEU A 42 -13.77 1.09 -3.90
C LEU A 42 -13.77 2.59 -4.28
N SER A 43 -12.66 3.30 -4.03
CA SER A 43 -12.53 4.73 -4.35
C SER A 43 -11.55 5.04 -5.49
N VAL A 44 -11.04 4.01 -6.19
CA VAL A 44 -9.95 4.13 -7.18
C VAL A 44 -10.22 3.28 -8.43
N ASN A 45 -11.48 3.17 -8.87
CA ASN A 45 -11.85 2.37 -10.04
C ASN A 45 -12.95 2.97 -10.93
N THR A 46 -13.21 4.28 -10.82
CA THR A 46 -14.31 4.97 -11.51
C THR A 46 -14.12 5.01 -13.04
N PRO A 47 -15.05 4.45 -13.84
CA PRO A 47 -15.05 4.64 -15.29
C PRO A 47 -15.00 6.12 -15.70
N GLY A 48 -14.22 6.43 -16.73
CA GLY A 48 -13.94 7.79 -17.18
C GLY A 48 -12.74 8.45 -16.50
N SER A 49 -12.20 7.87 -15.42
CA SER A 49 -10.97 8.39 -14.79
C SER A 49 -9.77 8.26 -15.70
N VAL A 50 -8.86 9.23 -15.61
CA VAL A 50 -7.55 9.16 -16.23
C VAL A 50 -6.70 8.11 -15.50
N VAL A 51 -6.01 7.27 -16.27
CA VAL A 51 -5.13 6.21 -15.76
C VAL A 51 -3.80 6.18 -16.49
N TRP A 52 -2.81 5.56 -15.86
CA TRP A 52 -1.49 5.35 -16.44
C TRP A 52 -1.12 3.88 -16.43
N LEU A 53 -0.62 3.41 -17.57
CA LEU A 53 -0.23 2.03 -17.80
C LEU A 53 1.28 1.93 -17.99
N SER A 54 1.91 0.92 -17.39
CA SER A 54 3.24 0.47 -17.80
C SER A 54 3.12 -0.58 -18.90
N GLU A 55 4.09 -0.61 -19.82
CA GLU A 55 4.22 -1.69 -20.79
C GLU A 55 5.12 -2.80 -20.25
N ALA A 56 4.73 -4.05 -20.49
CA ALA A 56 5.48 -5.22 -20.09
C ALA A 56 6.74 -5.34 -20.94
N THR A 57 7.89 -5.45 -20.29
CA THR A 57 9.16 -5.70 -20.98
C THR A 57 9.37 -7.16 -21.36
N ASN A 58 8.68 -8.09 -20.69
CA ASN A 58 8.76 -9.51 -20.99
C ASN A 58 7.79 -9.87 -22.13
N PRO A 59 8.30 -10.29 -23.32
CA PRO A 59 7.48 -10.61 -24.48
C PRO A 59 6.56 -11.82 -24.26
N ALA A 60 6.82 -12.65 -23.26
CA ALA A 60 5.97 -13.81 -22.92
C ALA A 60 4.71 -13.45 -22.11
N ARG A 61 4.55 -12.20 -21.65
CA ARG A 61 3.34 -11.82 -20.89
C ARG A 61 2.12 -11.78 -21.81
N THR A 62 1.05 -12.45 -21.38
CA THR A 62 -0.25 -12.43 -22.07
C THR A 62 -0.87 -11.04 -22.11
N LEU A 63 -0.79 -10.28 -21.01
CA LEU A 63 -1.24 -8.89 -20.95
C LEU A 63 -0.03 -7.97 -21.05
N LYS A 64 -0.01 -7.18 -22.13
CA LYS A 64 1.07 -6.24 -22.45
C LYS A 64 1.13 -5.05 -21.50
N TYR A 65 0.02 -4.70 -20.85
CA TYR A 65 -0.05 -3.51 -20.00
C TYR A 65 -0.35 -3.86 -18.55
N THR A 66 0.17 -3.05 -17.62
CA THR A 66 -0.19 -3.09 -16.20
C THR A 66 -0.70 -1.73 -15.78
N TRP A 67 -1.81 -1.68 -15.06
CA TRP A 67 -2.37 -0.45 -14.53
C TRP A 67 -1.62 -0.01 -13.27
N GLU A 68 -0.96 1.16 -13.36
CA GLU A 68 -0.08 1.68 -12.31
C GLU A 68 -0.76 2.77 -11.48
N LEU A 69 -1.35 3.79 -12.14
CA LEU A 69 -1.87 4.99 -11.49
C LEU A 69 -3.29 5.33 -11.96
N ILE A 70 -4.04 6.02 -11.12
CA ILE A 70 -5.34 6.64 -11.45
C ILE A 70 -5.38 8.08 -10.91
N GLU A 71 -6.05 8.95 -11.64
CA GLU A 71 -6.38 10.30 -11.21
C GLU A 71 -7.72 10.30 -10.43
N VAL A 72 -7.69 10.86 -9.22
CA VAL A 72 -8.85 11.05 -8.35
C VAL A 72 -8.91 12.53 -7.94
N GLY A 73 -9.85 13.27 -8.51
CA GLY A 73 -9.82 14.74 -8.43
C GLY A 73 -8.51 15.25 -9.03
N ASP A 74 -7.78 16.09 -8.31
CA ASP A 74 -6.48 16.63 -8.75
C ASP A 74 -5.29 15.78 -8.29
N THR A 75 -5.52 14.57 -7.76
CA THR A 75 -4.49 13.73 -7.14
C THR A 75 -4.24 12.45 -7.92
N LEU A 76 -2.96 12.13 -8.14
CA LEU A 76 -2.55 10.82 -8.62
C LEU A 76 -2.45 9.82 -7.48
N VAL A 77 -3.02 8.64 -7.69
CA VAL A 77 -3.01 7.54 -6.74
C VAL A 77 -2.35 6.32 -7.37
N GLY A 78 -1.37 5.75 -6.68
CA GLY A 78 -0.76 4.48 -7.05
C GLY A 78 -1.69 3.32 -6.71
N VAL A 79 -2.10 2.54 -7.71
CA VAL A 79 -3.01 1.39 -7.52
C VAL A 79 -2.28 0.06 -7.52
N ASN A 80 -1.01 0.02 -7.93
CA ASN A 80 -0.23 -1.21 -7.99
C ASN A 80 0.23 -1.69 -6.62
N THR A 81 -0.43 -2.73 -6.09
CA THR A 81 -0.14 -3.30 -4.77
C THR A 81 1.13 -4.13 -4.71
N ASN A 82 1.87 -4.29 -5.82
CA ASN A 82 3.20 -4.90 -5.80
C ASN A 82 4.32 -3.89 -5.46
N LEU A 83 4.03 -2.59 -5.45
CA LEU A 83 5.00 -1.53 -5.18
C LEU A 83 5.30 -1.24 -3.69
N PRO A 84 4.34 -1.33 -2.74
CA PRO A 84 4.55 -0.90 -1.35
C PRO A 84 5.77 -1.50 -0.67
N ASN A 85 6.05 -2.79 -0.85
CA ASN A 85 7.23 -3.43 -0.26
C ASN A 85 8.52 -2.82 -0.79
N ARG A 86 8.58 -2.49 -2.09
CA ARG A 86 9.75 -1.81 -2.68
C ARG A 86 9.84 -0.36 -2.18
N LEU A 87 8.73 0.36 -2.15
CA LEU A 87 8.65 1.73 -1.67
C LEU A 87 9.13 1.86 -0.22
N ALA A 88 8.70 0.94 0.65
CA ALA A 88 9.14 0.92 2.04
C ALA A 88 10.63 0.61 2.17
N VAL A 89 11.17 -0.34 1.38
CA VAL A 89 12.61 -0.63 1.39
C VAL A 89 13.43 0.61 1.03
N GLU A 90 13.09 1.27 -0.08
CA GLU A 90 13.77 2.50 -0.51
C GLU A 90 13.62 3.58 0.56
N ALA A 91 12.42 3.77 1.12
CA ALA A 91 12.18 4.77 2.15
C ALA A 91 12.94 4.53 3.46
N VAL A 92 13.11 3.26 3.88
CA VAL A 92 13.92 2.91 5.05
C VAL A 92 15.40 3.16 4.77
N GLN A 93 15.89 2.76 3.60
CA GLN A 93 17.29 2.93 3.21
C GLN A 93 17.68 4.41 3.02
N ASP A 94 16.77 5.21 2.47
CA ASP A 94 16.96 6.66 2.26
C ASP A 94 16.67 7.49 3.52
N GLY A 95 16.26 6.87 4.63
CA GLY A 95 15.94 7.55 5.89
C GLY A 95 14.63 8.35 5.86
N ALA A 96 13.79 8.17 4.84
CA ALA A 96 12.48 8.83 4.73
C ALA A 96 11.45 8.34 5.77
N ILE A 97 11.72 7.21 6.44
CA ILE A 97 10.96 6.73 7.60
C ILE A 97 11.90 6.72 8.81
N PRO A 98 12.10 7.86 9.52
CA PRO A 98 13.03 7.95 10.63
C PRO A 98 12.77 6.94 11.75
N ALA A 99 11.51 6.55 11.97
CA ALA A 99 11.12 5.55 12.96
C ALA A 99 11.71 4.15 12.68
N LEU A 100 12.11 3.86 11.44
CA LEU A 100 12.70 2.58 11.02
C LEU A 100 14.20 2.69 10.68
N ALA A 101 14.83 3.83 10.99
CA ALA A 101 16.24 4.07 10.73
C ALA A 101 17.16 3.45 11.80
N GLY A 102 18.45 3.32 11.46
CA GLY A 102 19.49 2.90 12.40
C GLY A 102 19.51 1.39 12.69
N TYR A 103 19.13 0.57 11.71
CA TYR A 103 19.36 -0.87 11.70
C TYR A 103 20.46 -1.20 10.69
N GLU A 104 21.37 -2.11 11.04
CA GLU A 104 22.50 -2.51 10.19
C GLU A 104 22.05 -3.34 8.98
N ARG A 105 21.00 -4.17 9.15
CA ARG A 105 20.56 -5.11 8.12
C ARG A 105 19.07 -5.03 7.88
N LEU A 106 18.70 -4.99 6.59
CA LEU A 106 17.33 -5.14 6.12
C LEU A 106 17.21 -6.44 5.32
N ARG A 107 16.24 -7.28 5.68
CA ARG A 107 15.85 -8.48 4.92
C ARG A 107 14.37 -8.38 4.54
N ARG A 108 14.00 -9.06 3.46
CA ARG A 108 12.64 -9.05 2.92
C ARG A 108 12.04 -10.44 2.94
N GLU A 109 10.72 -10.54 3.09
CA GLU A 109 9.95 -11.79 2.93
C GLU A 109 10.42 -12.94 3.84
N VAL A 110 10.75 -12.63 5.10
CA VAL A 110 11.33 -13.60 6.05
C VAL A 110 10.20 -14.39 6.72
N ARG A 111 10.31 -15.72 6.80
CA ARG A 111 9.31 -16.56 7.48
C ARG A 111 9.28 -16.26 8.98
N TYR A 112 8.08 -16.15 9.55
CA TYR A 112 7.85 -15.94 10.98
C TYR A 112 6.47 -16.49 11.39
N GLY A 113 6.21 -16.54 12.71
CA GLY A 113 4.92 -16.95 13.24
C GLY A 113 4.50 -18.36 12.81
N THR A 114 3.21 -18.52 12.54
CA THR A 114 2.57 -19.79 12.18
C THR A 114 2.30 -19.86 10.67
N GLY A 115 3.35 -19.69 9.89
CA GLY A 115 3.29 -19.84 8.43
C GLY A 115 3.00 -18.55 7.68
N SER A 116 3.50 -17.41 8.17
CA SER A 116 3.49 -16.15 7.43
C SER A 116 4.92 -15.73 7.06
N ARG A 117 5.01 -14.71 6.22
CA ARG A 117 6.26 -14.01 5.92
C ARG A 117 6.08 -12.55 6.31
N ILE A 118 7.06 -12.01 7.03
CA ILE A 118 7.11 -10.59 7.35
C ILE A 118 7.71 -9.87 6.15
N ASP A 119 7.12 -8.73 5.78
CA ASP A 119 7.53 -7.98 4.60
C ASP A 119 8.98 -7.49 4.75
N LEU A 120 9.32 -6.86 5.89
CA LEU A 120 10.67 -6.47 6.25
C LEU A 120 11.07 -6.98 7.65
N LEU A 121 12.31 -7.43 7.77
CA LEU A 121 12.98 -7.72 9.03
C LEU A 121 14.19 -6.80 9.14
N LEU A 122 14.20 -5.92 10.13
CA LEU A 122 15.31 -5.02 10.42
C LEU A 122 16.07 -5.55 11.63
N GLU A 123 17.36 -5.78 11.46
CA GLU A 123 18.23 -6.44 12.45
C GLU A 123 19.39 -5.50 12.80
N ASP A 124 19.75 -5.49 14.08
CA ASP A 124 20.82 -4.69 14.66
C ASP A 124 21.44 -5.45 15.84
N GLY A 125 22.72 -5.27 16.11
CA GLY A 125 23.41 -5.97 17.20
C GLY A 125 23.10 -5.44 18.60
N GLN A 126 22.53 -4.24 18.71
CA GLN A 126 22.33 -3.51 19.98
C GLN A 126 20.85 -3.21 20.27
N ARG A 127 19.94 -3.50 19.34
CA ARG A 127 18.51 -3.20 19.43
C ARG A 127 17.67 -4.45 19.15
N PRO A 128 16.43 -4.53 19.68
CA PRO A 128 15.51 -5.59 19.32
C PRO A 128 15.27 -5.65 17.81
N THR A 129 15.17 -6.86 17.28
CA THR A 129 14.79 -7.08 15.88
C THR A 129 13.42 -6.48 15.63
N CYS A 130 13.28 -5.77 14.51
CA CYS A 130 12.04 -5.11 14.12
C CYS A 130 11.36 -5.82 12.96
N PHE A 131 10.15 -6.31 13.21
CA PHE A 131 9.27 -6.95 12.24
C PHE A 131 8.32 -5.92 11.67
N VAL A 132 8.40 -5.65 10.36
CA VAL A 132 7.56 -4.64 9.69
C VAL A 132 6.65 -5.31 8.67
N GLU A 133 5.36 -5.27 8.93
CA GLU A 133 4.31 -5.67 7.98
C GLU A 133 3.82 -4.44 7.23
N ILE A 134 3.70 -4.55 5.92
CA ILE A 134 3.35 -3.45 5.02
C ILE A 134 1.93 -3.63 4.50
N LYS A 135 1.19 -2.53 4.41
CA LYS A 135 -0.13 -2.46 3.79
C LYS A 135 -0.20 -1.34 2.77
N ASN A 136 -0.79 -1.64 1.62
CA ASN A 136 -1.15 -0.61 0.65
C ASN A 136 -2.45 0.07 1.07
N VAL A 137 -2.48 1.40 1.02
CA VAL A 137 -3.67 2.18 1.33
C VAL A 137 -4.04 3.05 0.13
N THR A 138 -5.23 2.82 -0.43
CA THR A 138 -5.78 3.62 -1.53
C THR A 138 -7.19 4.13 -1.25
N LEU A 139 -7.91 3.50 -0.32
CA LEU A 139 -9.28 3.87 0.02
C LEU A 139 -9.29 5.26 0.66
N ARG A 140 -10.15 6.13 0.14
CA ARG A 140 -10.49 7.43 0.70
C ARG A 140 -11.92 7.72 0.30
N ARG A 141 -12.79 7.95 1.28
CA ARG A 141 -14.22 8.14 1.03
C ARG A 141 -14.61 9.60 1.15
N GLY A 142 -15.53 10.04 0.29
CA GLY A 142 -16.00 11.42 0.26
C GLY A 142 -15.00 12.40 -0.36
N ALA A 143 -15.48 13.63 -0.54
CA ALA A 143 -14.69 14.77 -0.98
C ALA A 143 -14.35 15.67 0.21
N GLY A 144 -13.29 16.47 0.09
CA GLY A 144 -12.89 17.47 1.09
C GLY A 144 -11.52 17.20 1.70
N ALA A 145 -10.81 18.29 2.03
CA ALA A 145 -9.39 18.26 2.42
C ALA A 145 -9.10 17.52 3.75
N THR A 146 -10.13 17.25 4.55
CA THR A 146 -10.00 16.61 5.88
C THR A 146 -10.34 15.12 5.88
N GLN A 147 -10.69 14.54 4.72
CA GLN A 147 -11.05 13.12 4.68
C GLN A 147 -9.80 12.23 4.85
N PRO A 148 -9.86 11.22 5.72
CA PRO A 148 -8.74 10.31 5.94
C PRO A 148 -8.60 9.31 4.79
N VAL A 149 -7.38 8.79 4.63
CA VAL A 149 -7.19 7.50 3.97
C VAL A 149 -7.56 6.38 4.92
N GLU A 150 -8.04 5.27 4.36
CA GLU A 150 -8.64 4.21 5.16
C GLU A 150 -8.14 2.83 4.74
N PHE A 151 -8.04 1.93 5.70
CA PHE A 151 -7.77 0.52 5.45
C PHE A 151 -8.63 -0.35 6.37
N PRO A 152 -9.13 -1.52 5.93
CA PRO A 152 -9.04 -2.08 4.58
C PRO A 152 -10.16 -1.58 3.66
N ASP A 153 -10.08 -1.90 2.36
CA ASP A 153 -11.14 -1.65 1.38
C ASP A 153 -12.11 -2.83 1.18
N SER A 154 -11.88 -3.92 1.92
CA SER A 154 -12.63 -5.17 1.93
C SER A 154 -12.22 -6.01 3.14
N VAL A 155 -13.06 -6.97 3.57
CA VAL A 155 -12.73 -7.88 4.69
C VAL A 155 -11.42 -8.63 4.42
N THR A 156 -10.52 -8.69 5.41
CA THR A 156 -9.15 -9.21 5.24
C THR A 156 -8.73 -10.20 6.34
N GLU A 157 -9.06 -11.48 6.14
CA GLU A 157 -8.61 -12.56 7.03
C GLU A 157 -7.09 -12.68 7.09
N ARG A 158 -6.41 -12.44 5.96
CA ARG A 158 -4.94 -12.42 5.92
C ARG A 158 -4.40 -11.29 6.80
N GLY A 159 -4.94 -10.08 6.68
CA GLY A 159 -4.52 -8.94 7.51
C GLY A 159 -4.73 -9.21 9.01
N LEU A 160 -5.84 -9.84 9.37
CA LEU A 160 -6.13 -10.24 10.75
C LEU A 160 -5.10 -11.26 11.28
N LYS A 161 -4.73 -12.26 10.47
CA LYS A 161 -3.69 -13.24 10.84
C LYS A 161 -2.35 -12.54 11.15
N HIS A 162 -1.92 -11.63 10.27
CA HIS A 162 -0.66 -10.89 10.46
C HIS A 162 -0.68 -10.03 11.72
N LEU A 163 -1.81 -9.39 12.06
CA LEU A 163 -1.93 -8.64 13.31
C LEU A 163 -1.70 -9.50 14.55
N HIS A 164 -2.33 -10.68 14.64
CA HIS A 164 -2.12 -11.59 15.77
C HIS A 164 -0.66 -12.08 15.85
N GLU A 165 -0.01 -12.32 14.71
CA GLU A 165 1.39 -12.72 14.71
C GLU A 165 2.33 -11.58 15.12
N LEU A 166 2.02 -10.33 14.77
CA LEU A 166 2.76 -9.17 15.26
C LEU A 166 2.57 -8.95 16.76
N MET A 167 1.36 -9.17 17.30
CA MET A 167 1.12 -9.16 18.76
C MET A 167 2.04 -10.15 19.48
N ALA A 168 2.15 -11.37 18.96
CA ALA A 168 3.03 -12.39 19.54
C ALA A 168 4.52 -11.98 19.48
N VAL A 169 4.94 -11.32 18.40
CA VAL A 169 6.29 -10.74 18.28
C VAL A 169 6.53 -9.66 19.33
N ALA A 170 5.58 -8.72 19.50
CA ALA A 170 5.66 -7.66 20.50
C ALA A 170 5.76 -8.23 21.93
N GLN A 171 4.90 -9.19 22.26
CA GLN A 171 4.86 -9.85 23.56
C GLN A 171 6.13 -10.67 23.86
N ALA A 172 6.83 -11.14 22.82
CA ALA A 172 8.13 -11.79 22.94
C ALA A 172 9.31 -10.80 23.10
N GLY A 173 9.02 -9.49 23.25
CA GLY A 173 10.02 -8.45 23.50
C GLY A 173 10.76 -7.97 22.24
N GLN A 174 10.29 -8.37 21.05
CA GLN A 174 10.80 -7.85 19.78
C GLN A 174 9.97 -6.65 19.34
N ARG A 175 10.54 -5.77 18.52
CA ARG A 175 9.80 -4.63 17.96
C ARG A 175 8.93 -5.11 16.81
N SER A 176 7.69 -4.64 16.74
CA SER A 176 6.77 -4.98 15.65
C SER A 176 6.02 -3.74 15.18
N VAL A 177 5.89 -3.61 13.86
CA VAL A 177 5.37 -2.41 13.21
C VAL A 177 4.38 -2.81 12.11
N MET A 178 3.19 -2.21 12.14
CA MET A 178 2.27 -2.18 11.02
C MET A 178 2.50 -0.86 10.25
N LEU A 179 3.05 -0.95 9.05
CA LEU A 179 3.35 0.18 8.17
C LEU A 179 2.35 0.29 7.02
N PHE A 180 1.53 1.33 7.06
CA PHE A 180 0.61 1.69 5.99
C PHE A 180 1.28 2.65 5.00
N ILE A 181 1.36 2.26 3.73
CA ILE A 181 1.83 3.11 2.63
C ILE A 181 0.61 3.62 1.86
N ALA A 182 0.25 4.88 2.08
CA ALA A 182 -0.73 5.58 1.30
C ALA A 182 -0.07 6.08 0.01
N GLN A 183 -0.32 5.41 -1.11
CA GLN A 183 0.21 5.83 -2.42
C GLN A 183 -0.59 7.02 -2.99
N ARG A 184 -0.75 8.09 -2.20
CA ARG A 184 -1.44 9.36 -2.49
C ARG A 184 -1.05 10.39 -1.43
N SER A 185 -1.30 11.67 -1.70
CA SER A 185 -0.90 12.80 -0.83
C SER A 185 -2.06 13.69 -0.37
N ASP A 186 -3.31 13.36 -0.72
CA ASP A 186 -4.51 14.18 -0.49
C ASP A 186 -5.32 13.81 0.77
N ALA A 187 -4.66 13.22 1.76
CA ALA A 187 -5.27 12.89 3.04
C ALA A 187 -4.34 13.29 4.19
N PRO A 188 -4.83 14.07 5.17
CA PRO A 188 -4.03 14.52 6.31
C PRO A 188 -3.90 13.43 7.38
N SER A 189 -4.82 12.46 7.39
CA SER A 189 -4.90 11.43 8.41
C SER A 189 -5.24 10.05 7.84
N PHE A 190 -5.02 9.04 8.66
CA PHE A 190 -5.32 7.64 8.40
C PHE A 190 -6.22 7.09 9.49
N ARG A 191 -7.23 6.31 9.11
CA ARG A 191 -8.07 5.55 10.05
C ARG A 191 -8.33 4.13 9.56
N VAL A 192 -8.77 3.27 10.45
CA VAL A 192 -9.29 1.96 10.06
C VAL A 192 -10.76 2.06 9.65
N ALA A 193 -11.12 1.43 8.54
CA ALA A 193 -12.51 1.33 8.07
C ALA A 193 -13.27 0.23 8.87
N ALA A 194 -13.62 0.54 10.12
CA ALA A 194 -14.31 -0.41 11.00
C ALA A 194 -15.69 -0.85 10.50
N ASP A 195 -16.35 -0.05 9.66
CA ASP A 195 -17.60 -0.40 8.99
C ASP A 195 -17.41 -1.42 7.85
N ILE A 196 -16.19 -1.56 7.31
CA ILE A 196 -15.84 -2.55 6.29
C ILE A 196 -15.32 -3.85 6.94
N ASP A 197 -14.41 -3.75 7.91
CA ASP A 197 -13.89 -4.89 8.64
C ASP A 197 -13.77 -4.60 10.15
N PRO A 198 -14.85 -4.81 10.92
CA PRO A 198 -14.85 -4.55 12.36
C PRO A 198 -13.89 -5.48 13.12
N ARG A 199 -13.63 -6.68 12.60
CA ARG A 199 -12.69 -7.64 13.22
C ARG A 199 -11.25 -7.15 13.08
N TYR A 200 -10.89 -6.62 11.90
CA TYR A 200 -9.58 -6.01 11.69
C TYR A 200 -9.40 -4.77 12.59
N ALA A 201 -10.42 -3.92 12.72
CA ALA A 201 -10.37 -2.75 13.60
C ALA A 201 -10.12 -3.13 15.06
N GLN A 202 -10.89 -4.09 15.60
CA GLN A 202 -10.71 -4.60 16.95
C GLN A 202 -9.31 -5.22 17.14
N ALA A 203 -8.84 -6.01 16.17
CA ALA A 203 -7.53 -6.62 16.24
C ALA A 203 -6.39 -5.58 16.18
N LEU A 204 -6.54 -4.50 15.40
CA LEU A 204 -5.51 -3.45 15.38
C LEU A 204 -5.46 -2.71 16.73
N GLN A 205 -6.59 -2.45 17.38
CA GLN A 205 -6.62 -1.90 18.74
C GLN A 205 -5.88 -2.81 19.73
N GLN A 206 -6.19 -4.12 19.69
CA GLN A 206 -5.50 -5.12 20.51
C GLN A 206 -3.99 -5.17 20.20
N ALA A 207 -3.60 -5.00 18.93
CA ALA A 207 -2.21 -4.96 18.51
C ALA A 207 -1.47 -3.78 19.14
N VAL A 208 -2.05 -2.58 19.09
CA VAL A 208 -1.48 -1.39 19.71
C VAL A 208 -1.31 -1.58 21.22
N VAL A 209 -2.33 -2.10 21.90
CA VAL A 209 -2.26 -2.41 23.35
C VAL A 209 -1.16 -3.44 23.65
N ALA A 210 -0.93 -4.41 22.78
CA ALA A 210 0.13 -5.41 22.91
C ALA A 210 1.53 -4.89 22.57
N GLY A 211 1.68 -3.63 22.13
CA GLY A 211 2.97 -3.01 21.80
C GLY A 211 3.33 -3.03 20.31
N VAL A 212 2.39 -3.32 19.41
CA VAL A 212 2.59 -3.16 17.97
C VAL A 212 2.50 -1.67 17.61
N GLU A 213 3.56 -1.13 17.02
CA GLU A 213 3.59 0.24 16.54
C GLU A 213 2.82 0.38 15.23
N VAL A 214 2.11 1.50 15.04
CA VAL A 214 1.38 1.79 13.80
C VAL A 214 1.95 3.04 13.17
N LEU A 215 2.39 2.91 11.92
CA LEU A 215 2.90 4.00 11.11
C LEU A 215 2.08 4.11 9.83
N CYS A 216 1.86 5.34 9.36
CA CYS A 216 1.32 5.59 8.02
C CYS A 216 2.13 6.69 7.36
N TYR A 217 2.48 6.49 6.09
CA TYR A 217 3.18 7.48 5.29
C TYR A 217 2.49 7.69 3.95
N SER A 218 2.42 8.94 3.51
CA SER A 218 1.95 9.33 2.19
C SER A 218 3.06 9.15 1.15
N CYS A 219 2.66 9.21 -0.12
CA CYS A 219 3.60 9.21 -1.24
C CYS A 219 3.36 10.42 -2.15
N ASP A 220 4.46 10.97 -2.66
CA ASP A 220 4.43 11.77 -3.88
C ASP A 220 4.28 10.81 -5.06
N VAL A 221 3.24 11.00 -5.87
CA VAL A 221 2.91 10.14 -7.00
C VAL A 221 2.95 10.96 -8.28
N SER A 222 3.69 10.47 -9.26
CA SER A 222 3.78 11.08 -10.59
C SER A 222 3.93 10.00 -11.67
N PRO A 223 3.72 10.32 -12.96
CA PRO A 223 4.02 9.39 -14.04
C PRO A 223 5.51 9.02 -14.15
N ALA A 224 6.42 9.77 -13.51
CA ALA A 224 7.84 9.44 -13.46
C ALA A 224 8.15 8.40 -12.37
N GLY A 225 7.43 8.45 -11.25
CA GLY A 225 7.69 7.55 -10.13
C GLY A 225 6.83 7.84 -8.90
N VAL A 226 7.03 6.98 -7.90
CA VAL A 226 6.35 7.06 -6.59
C VAL A 226 7.41 7.10 -5.50
N ARG A 227 7.31 8.04 -4.56
CA ARG A 227 8.25 8.21 -3.44
C ARG A 227 7.48 8.37 -2.14
N VAL A 228 7.82 7.60 -1.12
CA VAL A 228 7.32 7.80 0.26
C VAL A 228 7.85 9.14 0.78
N THR A 229 7.01 9.96 1.40
CA THR A 229 7.39 11.33 1.76
C THR A 229 7.15 11.70 3.22
N ALA A 230 5.89 11.80 3.64
CA ALA A 230 5.54 12.37 4.92
C ALA A 230 4.77 11.38 5.79
N PRO A 231 4.94 11.41 7.12
CA PRO A 231 4.06 10.70 8.02
C PRO A 231 2.64 11.26 7.92
N VAL A 232 1.65 10.38 8.05
CA VAL A 232 0.23 10.70 8.08
C VAL A 232 -0.27 10.51 9.51
N THR A 233 -1.06 11.46 10.02
CA THR A 233 -1.60 11.38 11.38
C THR A 233 -2.50 10.16 11.54
N ILE A 234 -2.23 9.32 12.55
CA ILE A 234 -3.04 8.14 12.83
C ILE A 234 -4.20 8.52 13.74
N GLU A 235 -5.42 8.28 13.28
CA GLU A 235 -6.64 8.31 14.08
C GLU A 235 -6.89 6.89 14.61
N LEU A 236 -6.35 6.59 15.78
CA LEU A 236 -6.66 5.32 16.44
C LEU A 236 -8.10 5.36 16.96
N PRO A 237 -8.90 4.32 16.74
CA PRO A 237 -10.24 4.25 17.29
C PRO A 237 -10.16 4.20 18.83
N ALA A 238 -11.02 4.99 19.48
CA ALA A 238 -11.13 5.09 20.93
C ALA A 238 -11.48 3.75 21.61
#